data_AF-H9FBD5-F1
#
_entry.id   AF-H9FBD5-F1
#
_cell.length_a   1.000
_cell.length_b   1.000
_cell.length_c   1.000
_cell.angle_alpha   90.00
_cell.angle_beta   90.00
_cell.angle_gamma   90.00
#
_symmetry.space_group_name_H-M   'P 1'
#
loop_
_entity.id
_entity.type
_entity.pdbx_description
1 polymer ?
#
loop_
_entity_poly.entity_id
_entity_poly.type
_entity_poly.pdbx_seq_one_letter_code
_entity_poly.pdbx_strand_id
1 'polypeptide(L)'
;AVAAAAAAAAAAEPYPVSGAKRKYQEDSDPERSDYEEQQLQKEEEARKVKSGIRQMRLFSQDECAKIEARIDEVVSRAEKGLYNEHTVDRAPLRNKYFFGEGYTYGAQLQKRGPGQERLYPPGDVDEIPEWVHQLVIQKLVEHRVIPEGFVNSAVINDYQPGGCIVSHVDPIHIFERPIVSVSFFSDSALCFGCKFQFKPIRVSEPVLSLPVRRGSVTVLSGYAADEITHCIRPQDIKERRAVIILRKTRLDAPRLETKSLSSSVLPPSYASDRLSGNNRDPALKPKRSHRKADPDAAHRPRILEMDKEENRRSVLLPTHRRRGSFSSENYWRKSYESSEDCSEAAGSPARKVKMRRH
;
A
#
# COMPACT_ATOMS: atom_id res chain seq x y z
N ALA A 1 74.88 -10.03 -70.58
CA ALA A 1 74.63 -8.75 -69.89
C ALA A 1 74.08 -9.04 -68.50
N VAL A 2 74.56 -8.34 -67.46
CA VAL A 2 73.98 -8.20 -66.10
C VAL A 2 73.47 -9.51 -65.45
N ALA A 3 74.29 -10.27 -64.70
CA ALA A 3 74.66 -10.05 -63.28
C ALA A 3 73.54 -10.44 -62.28
N ALA A 4 73.79 -11.08 -61.12
CA ALA A 4 75.03 -11.70 -60.59
C ALA A 4 74.70 -12.70 -59.45
N ALA A 5 75.73 -13.47 -59.04
CA ALA A 5 76.15 -13.85 -57.67
C ALA A 5 75.11 -13.99 -56.51
N ALA A 6 75.27 -14.89 -55.53
CA ALA A 6 76.20 -16.02 -55.35
C ALA A 6 75.69 -16.93 -54.19
N ALA A 7 76.33 -18.07 -53.99
CA ALA A 7 75.93 -19.11 -53.03
C ALA A 7 76.65 -19.03 -51.66
N ALA A 8 76.38 -20.04 -50.82
CA ALA A 8 76.90 -20.39 -49.47
C ALA A 8 76.00 -19.91 -48.30
N ALA A 9 75.31 -20.76 -47.51
CA ALA A 9 75.63 -22.03 -46.82
C ALA A 9 76.24 -21.85 -45.41
N ALA A 10 75.47 -22.22 -44.38
CA ALA A 10 75.92 -22.66 -43.03
C ALA A 10 74.70 -23.17 -42.23
N ALA A 11 74.93 -23.82 -41.07
CA ALA A 11 73.94 -24.62 -40.35
C ALA A 11 73.65 -24.16 -38.89
N ALA A 12 72.63 -24.79 -38.30
CA ALA A 12 72.32 -24.95 -36.86
C ALA A 12 71.58 -23.83 -36.08
N GLU A 13 70.68 -24.31 -35.21
CA GLU A 13 69.69 -23.63 -34.34
C GLU A 13 70.29 -22.66 -33.29
N PRO A 14 69.52 -21.63 -32.83
CA PRO A 14 68.84 -21.78 -31.53
C PRO A 14 67.48 -21.03 -31.32
N TYR A 15 66.68 -21.51 -30.37
CA TYR A 15 65.52 -20.86 -29.71
C TYR A 15 65.92 -19.58 -28.90
N PRO A 16 64.98 -18.80 -28.30
CA PRO A 16 63.67 -18.30 -28.78
C PRO A 16 63.39 -16.81 -28.40
N VAL A 17 62.74 -15.97 -29.24
CA VAL A 17 62.26 -14.63 -28.77
C VAL A 17 60.95 -14.13 -29.42
N SER A 18 59.96 -13.83 -28.56
CA SER A 18 58.82 -12.88 -28.70
C SER A 18 57.83 -12.95 -29.88
N GLY A 19 56.60 -12.47 -29.65
CA GLY A 19 55.77 -11.93 -30.75
C GLY A 19 54.32 -12.42 -30.88
N ALA A 20 53.83 -13.33 -30.03
CA ALA A 20 52.44 -13.79 -30.10
C ALA A 20 51.43 -12.70 -29.68
N LYS A 21 51.10 -11.78 -30.59
CA LYS A 21 49.96 -10.87 -30.47
C LYS A 21 48.67 -11.68 -30.43
N ARG A 22 48.22 -12.05 -29.22
CA ARG A 22 46.82 -12.45 -29.02
C ARG A 22 45.96 -11.26 -29.41
N LYS A 23 45.19 -11.40 -30.49
CA LYS A 23 44.00 -10.56 -30.71
C LYS A 23 43.14 -10.73 -29.46
N TYR A 24 43.04 -9.69 -28.64
CA TYR A 24 41.93 -9.60 -27.70
C TYR A 24 40.67 -9.52 -28.55
N GLN A 25 39.78 -10.47 -28.32
CA GLN A 25 38.44 -10.46 -28.88
C GLN A 25 37.65 -9.48 -28.02
N GLU A 26 37.38 -8.28 -28.56
CA GLU A 26 36.50 -7.27 -27.95
C GLU A 26 35.03 -7.71 -28.08
N ASP A 27 34.71 -8.89 -27.54
CA ASP A 27 33.34 -9.36 -27.26
C ASP A 27 33.13 -9.37 -25.74
N SER A 28 33.34 -8.21 -25.12
CA SER A 28 32.96 -7.95 -23.74
C SER A 28 31.98 -6.78 -23.73
N ASP A 29 30.72 -7.12 -24.00
CA ASP A 29 29.54 -6.31 -23.65
C ASP A 29 29.74 -5.83 -22.20
N PRO A 30 29.71 -4.51 -21.90
CA PRO A 30 30.06 -4.03 -20.58
C PRO A 30 29.06 -4.56 -19.56
N GLU A 31 29.53 -5.40 -18.62
CA GLU A 31 28.70 -5.97 -17.56
C GLU A 31 27.91 -4.86 -16.88
N ARG A 32 26.59 -4.88 -17.11
CA ARG A 32 25.71 -3.80 -16.70
C ARG A 32 25.63 -3.78 -15.18
N SER A 33 25.85 -2.62 -14.57
CA SER A 33 25.88 -2.55 -13.11
C SER A 33 24.53 -2.94 -12.50
N ASP A 34 24.54 -3.68 -11.38
CA ASP A 34 23.33 -4.10 -10.63
C ASP A 34 22.32 -2.96 -10.40
N TYR A 35 22.82 -1.73 -10.26
CA TYR A 35 22.02 -0.52 -10.12
C TYR A 35 21.21 -0.19 -11.37
N GLU A 36 21.83 -0.26 -12.55
CA GLU A 36 21.15 0.00 -13.82
C GLU A 36 20.10 -1.06 -14.13
N GLU A 37 20.40 -2.35 -13.89
CA GLU A 37 19.43 -3.42 -14.05
C GLU A 37 18.20 -3.20 -13.14
N GLN A 38 18.43 -2.76 -11.90
CA GLN A 38 17.35 -2.42 -10.98
C GLN A 38 16.52 -1.20 -11.44
N GLN A 39 17.14 -0.19 -12.05
CA GLN A 39 16.39 0.94 -12.63
C GLN A 39 15.53 0.50 -13.81
N LEU A 40 16.08 -0.29 -14.75
CA LEU A 40 15.31 -0.85 -15.87
C LEU A 40 14.10 -1.65 -15.39
N GLN A 41 14.28 -2.49 -14.36
CA GLN A 41 13.20 -3.31 -13.83
C GLN A 41 12.07 -2.42 -13.28
N LYS A 42 12.42 -1.36 -12.55
CA LYS A 42 11.46 -0.36 -12.03
C LYS A 42 10.77 0.41 -13.15
N GLU A 43 11.48 0.78 -14.22
CA GLU A 43 10.91 1.44 -15.40
C GLU A 43 9.97 0.52 -16.20
N GLU A 44 10.35 -0.74 -16.38
CA GLU A 44 9.54 -1.74 -17.09
C GLU A 44 8.26 -2.08 -16.30
N GLU A 45 8.38 -2.19 -14.97
CA GLU A 45 7.24 -2.33 -14.06
C GLU A 45 6.35 -1.08 -14.13
N ALA A 46 6.91 0.13 -14.05
CA ALA A 46 6.16 1.37 -14.21
C ALA A 46 5.46 1.48 -15.58
N ARG A 47 6.03 0.91 -16.64
CA ARG A 47 5.39 0.78 -17.97
C ARG A 47 4.20 -0.19 -17.94
N LYS A 48 4.33 -1.35 -17.27
CA LYS A 48 3.23 -2.31 -17.05
C LYS A 48 2.09 -1.67 -16.26
N VAL A 49 2.41 -0.94 -15.18
CA VAL A 49 1.43 -0.16 -14.41
C VAL A 49 0.74 0.90 -15.28
N LYS A 50 1.50 1.70 -16.06
CA LYS A 50 0.91 2.70 -16.98
C LYS A 50 -0.04 2.09 -18.01
N SER A 51 0.22 0.88 -18.49
CA SER A 51 -0.67 0.21 -19.47
C SER A 51 -2.05 -0.15 -18.90
N GLY A 52 -2.15 -0.30 -17.59
CA GLY A 52 -3.41 -0.53 -16.86
C GLY A 52 -4.12 0.74 -16.38
N ILE A 53 -3.61 1.93 -16.69
CA ILE A 53 -4.15 3.22 -16.21
C ILE A 53 -4.69 4.03 -17.39
N ARG A 54 -5.94 4.47 -17.29
CA ARG A 54 -6.51 5.51 -18.15
C ARG A 54 -7.01 6.67 -17.28
N GLN A 55 -6.45 7.87 -17.49
CA GLN A 55 -6.85 9.08 -16.76
C GLN A 55 -7.38 10.14 -17.72
N MET A 56 -8.42 10.86 -17.30
CA MET A 56 -9.03 11.98 -18.04
C MET A 56 -9.56 13.05 -17.08
N ARG A 57 -9.66 14.30 -17.55
CA ARG A 57 -10.35 15.37 -16.82
C ARG A 57 -11.74 15.51 -17.43
N LEU A 58 -12.77 15.22 -16.62
CA LEU A 58 -14.14 15.06 -17.10
C LEU A 58 -15.13 15.96 -16.35
N PHE A 59 -14.79 16.36 -15.12
CA PHE A 59 -15.58 17.28 -14.31
C PHE A 59 -14.97 18.69 -14.33
N SER A 60 -15.80 19.69 -14.56
CA SER A 60 -15.44 21.11 -14.43
C SER A 60 -15.35 21.54 -12.97
N GLN A 61 -14.82 22.73 -12.70
CA GLN A 61 -14.72 23.24 -11.32
C GLN A 61 -16.11 23.42 -10.66
N ASP A 62 -17.12 23.80 -11.45
CA ASP A 62 -18.50 24.00 -10.97
C ASP A 62 -19.21 22.68 -10.71
N GLU A 63 -18.96 21.67 -11.54
CA GLU A 63 -19.47 20.31 -11.33
C GLU A 63 -18.83 19.67 -10.10
N CYS A 64 -17.51 19.82 -9.94
CA CYS A 64 -16.83 19.44 -8.72
C CYS A 64 -17.42 20.14 -7.49
N ALA A 65 -17.67 21.46 -7.54
CA ALA A 65 -18.25 22.19 -6.41
C ALA A 65 -19.66 21.68 -6.04
N LYS A 66 -20.50 21.37 -7.05
CA LYS A 66 -21.83 20.77 -6.83
C LYS A 66 -21.74 19.38 -6.20
N ILE A 67 -20.80 18.55 -6.64
CA ILE A 67 -20.58 17.20 -6.09
C ILE A 67 -19.98 17.27 -4.68
N GLU A 68 -19.05 18.19 -4.44
CA GLU A 68 -18.43 18.43 -3.12
C GLU A 68 -19.46 18.83 -2.07
N ALA A 69 -20.42 19.70 -2.43
CA ALA A 69 -21.55 20.03 -1.56
C ALA A 69 -22.42 18.80 -1.21
N ARG A 70 -22.61 17.86 -2.15
CA ARG A 70 -23.31 16.59 -1.89
C ARG A 70 -22.50 15.62 -1.04
N ILE A 71 -21.16 15.63 -1.15
CA ILE A 71 -20.28 14.88 -0.24
C ILE A 71 -20.41 15.45 1.18
N ASP A 72 -20.50 16.77 1.34
CA ASP A 72 -20.72 17.40 2.66
C ASP A 72 -22.11 17.09 3.25
N GLU A 73 -23.15 16.98 2.41
CA GLU A 73 -24.45 16.45 2.83
C GLU A 73 -24.34 15.00 3.35
N VAL A 74 -23.57 14.13 2.68
CA VAL A 74 -23.30 12.76 3.14
C VAL A 74 -22.61 12.77 4.51
N VAL A 75 -21.54 13.56 4.68
CA VAL A 75 -20.84 13.69 5.97
C VAL A 75 -21.80 14.18 7.07
N SER A 76 -22.64 15.19 6.77
CA SER A 76 -23.63 15.73 7.72
C SER A 76 -24.70 14.70 8.10
N ARG A 77 -25.19 13.89 7.15
CA ARG A 77 -26.16 12.83 7.41
C ARG A 77 -25.58 11.69 8.25
N ALA A 78 -24.33 11.32 7.97
CA ALA A 78 -23.61 10.31 8.74
C ALA A 78 -23.38 10.73 10.20
N GLU A 79 -23.11 12.02 10.45
CA GLU A 79 -22.94 12.54 11.82
C GLU A 79 -24.27 12.65 12.58
N LYS A 80 -25.38 12.82 11.86
CA LYS A 80 -26.75 12.73 12.41
C LYS A 80 -27.24 11.29 12.61
N GLY A 81 -26.44 10.27 12.28
CA GLY A 81 -26.82 8.86 12.39
C GLY A 81 -27.94 8.43 11.42
N LEU A 82 -28.06 9.07 10.25
CA LEU A 82 -29.13 8.86 9.27
C LEU A 82 -28.81 7.81 8.19
N TYR A 83 -27.88 6.90 8.50
CA TYR A 83 -27.40 5.83 7.61
C TYR A 83 -27.29 4.52 8.38
N ASN A 84 -27.33 3.40 7.67
CA ASN A 84 -27.14 2.07 8.23
C ASN A 84 -25.74 1.89 8.86
N GLU A 85 -25.62 0.95 9.81
CA GLU A 85 -24.38 0.71 10.56
C GLU A 85 -23.17 0.44 9.65
N HIS A 86 -23.36 -0.40 8.62
CA HIS A 86 -22.29 -0.78 7.69
C HIS A 86 -22.04 0.25 6.58
N THR A 87 -22.87 1.28 6.44
CA THR A 87 -22.66 2.39 5.50
C THR A 87 -21.48 3.26 5.91
N VAL A 88 -21.19 3.42 7.20
CA VAL A 88 -20.22 4.43 7.69
C VAL A 88 -19.07 3.81 8.49
N ASP A 89 -17.88 3.73 7.90
CA ASP A 89 -16.63 3.46 8.63
C ASP A 89 -15.93 4.77 8.99
N ARG A 90 -15.63 4.96 10.28
CA ARG A 90 -14.89 6.12 10.80
C ARG A 90 -13.50 5.69 11.24
N ALA A 91 -12.46 6.25 10.62
CA ALA A 91 -11.07 6.12 11.06
C ALA A 91 -10.43 7.50 11.25
N PRO A 92 -9.37 7.65 12.10
CA PRO A 92 -8.96 8.95 12.65
C PRO A 92 -8.67 10.08 11.64
N LEU A 93 -8.22 9.75 10.43
CA LEU A 93 -7.93 10.72 9.36
C LEU A 93 -8.62 10.36 8.03
N ARG A 94 -9.56 9.39 8.04
CA ARG A 94 -10.25 8.93 6.84
C ARG A 94 -11.58 8.26 7.19
N ASN A 95 -12.68 8.82 6.72
CA ASN A 95 -13.98 8.15 6.76
C ASN A 95 -14.24 7.44 5.42
N LYS A 96 -15.05 6.38 5.44
CA LYS A 96 -15.56 5.69 4.25
C LYS A 96 -17.07 5.59 4.34
N TYR A 97 -17.73 5.89 3.23
CA TYR A 97 -19.18 5.80 3.07
C TYR A 97 -19.47 4.79 1.96
N PHE A 98 -20.11 3.67 2.29
CA PHE A 98 -20.41 2.56 1.38
C PHE A 98 -21.87 2.63 0.93
N PHE A 99 -22.09 2.69 -0.38
CA PHE A 99 -23.44 2.71 -0.96
C PHE A 99 -23.62 1.63 -2.04
N GLY A 100 -24.82 1.07 -2.10
CA GLY A 100 -25.21 -0.07 -2.94
C GLY A 100 -24.65 -1.39 -2.41
N GLU A 101 -23.33 -1.52 -2.40
CA GLU A 101 -22.62 -2.72 -1.98
C GLU A 101 -21.40 -2.37 -1.11
N GLY A 102 -21.38 -2.93 0.10
CA GLY A 102 -20.29 -2.80 1.08
C GLY A 102 -19.69 -4.16 1.45
N TYR A 103 -18.46 -4.15 1.95
CA TYR A 103 -17.72 -5.37 2.31
C TYR A 103 -16.93 -5.23 3.61
N THR A 104 -16.68 -6.37 4.25
CA THR A 104 -15.83 -6.49 5.43
C THR A 104 -14.34 -6.40 5.08
N TYR A 105 -13.56 -5.73 5.93
CA TYR A 105 -12.10 -5.64 5.79
C TYR A 105 -11.38 -5.53 7.14
N GLY A 106 -10.07 -5.77 7.11
CA GLY A 106 -9.17 -5.53 8.24
C GLY A 106 -9.59 -6.28 9.51
N ALA A 107 -9.99 -5.54 10.54
CA ALA A 107 -10.33 -6.09 11.85
C ALA A 107 -11.69 -6.82 11.89
N GLN A 108 -12.57 -6.60 10.91
CA GLN A 108 -13.90 -7.22 10.84
C GLN A 108 -13.84 -8.70 10.38
N LEU A 109 -12.70 -9.16 9.88
CA LEU A 109 -12.52 -10.50 9.33
C LEU A 109 -12.32 -11.54 10.45
N GLN A 110 -13.20 -12.54 10.52
CA GLN A 110 -13.06 -13.66 11.47
C GLN A 110 -11.73 -14.43 11.31
N LYS A 111 -11.23 -14.51 10.08
CA LYS A 111 -9.87 -15.00 9.76
C LYS A 111 -9.14 -13.92 8.99
N ARG A 112 -8.01 -13.46 9.51
CA ARG A 112 -7.18 -12.44 8.85
C ARG A 112 -6.39 -13.05 7.69
N GLY A 113 -6.46 -12.41 6.53
CA GLY A 113 -5.71 -12.76 5.33
C GLY A 113 -6.40 -12.23 4.07
N PRO A 114 -5.68 -12.03 2.95
CA PRO A 114 -6.29 -11.64 1.69
C PRO A 114 -7.27 -12.74 1.20
N GLY A 115 -8.35 -12.34 0.54
CA GLY A 115 -9.38 -13.27 0.04
C GLY A 115 -10.46 -13.62 1.09
N GLN A 116 -10.40 -13.05 2.29
CA GLN A 116 -11.38 -13.29 3.36
C GLN A 116 -12.44 -12.19 3.46
N GLU A 117 -12.28 -11.09 2.71
CA GLU A 117 -13.30 -10.07 2.53
C GLU A 117 -14.62 -10.69 2.02
N ARG A 118 -15.74 -10.24 2.58
CA ARG A 118 -17.11 -10.67 2.23
C ARG A 118 -18.02 -9.46 2.08
N LEU A 119 -18.93 -9.49 1.11
CA LEU A 119 -20.01 -8.51 1.00
C LEU A 119 -20.98 -8.64 2.19
N TYR A 120 -21.50 -7.52 2.71
CA TYR A 120 -22.57 -7.51 3.72
C TYR A 120 -23.91 -7.94 3.10
N PRO A 121 -24.87 -8.52 3.86
CA PRO A 121 -26.21 -8.92 3.39
C PRO A 121 -26.96 -7.82 2.59
N PRO A 122 -27.91 -8.16 1.71
CA PRO A 122 -28.53 -7.17 0.83
C PRO A 122 -29.36 -6.19 1.67
N GLY A 123 -29.09 -4.88 1.54
CA GLY A 123 -29.70 -3.84 2.35
C GLY A 123 -28.98 -3.49 3.66
N ASP A 124 -27.86 -4.16 4.02
CA ASP A 124 -27.05 -3.78 5.19
C ASP A 124 -26.36 -2.41 5.02
N VAL A 125 -26.19 -1.94 3.77
CA VAL A 125 -25.71 -0.60 3.42
C VAL A 125 -26.80 0.16 2.68
N ASP A 126 -26.74 1.49 2.75
CA ASP A 126 -27.67 2.39 2.06
C ASP A 126 -27.54 2.28 0.53
N GLU A 127 -28.61 2.56 -0.20
CA GLU A 127 -28.62 2.61 -1.67
C GLU A 127 -27.70 3.72 -2.20
N ILE A 128 -27.26 3.59 -3.46
CA ILE A 128 -26.47 4.63 -4.14
C ILE A 128 -27.31 5.91 -4.22
N PRO A 129 -26.88 7.05 -3.64
CA PRO A 129 -27.66 8.27 -3.68
C PRO A 129 -27.94 8.73 -5.11
N GLU A 130 -29.15 9.19 -5.37
CA GLU A 130 -29.60 9.66 -6.71
C GLU A 130 -28.63 10.68 -7.35
N TRP A 131 -28.03 11.56 -6.55
CA TRP A 131 -27.05 12.53 -7.05
C TRP A 131 -25.77 11.86 -7.58
N VAL A 132 -25.37 10.70 -7.07
CA VAL A 132 -24.22 9.93 -7.58
C VAL A 132 -24.55 9.36 -8.96
N HIS A 133 -25.78 8.86 -9.15
CA HIS A 133 -26.27 8.44 -10.46
C HIS A 133 -26.26 9.61 -11.46
N GLN A 134 -26.98 10.69 -11.15
CA GLN A 134 -27.16 11.83 -12.05
C GLN A 134 -25.87 12.64 -12.31
N LEU A 135 -25.10 12.96 -11.28
CA LEU A 135 -23.96 13.87 -11.39
C LEU A 135 -22.64 13.16 -11.73
N VAL A 136 -22.50 11.86 -11.45
CA VAL A 136 -21.21 11.15 -11.58
C VAL A 136 -21.31 9.96 -12.54
N ILE A 137 -22.18 8.98 -12.28
CA ILE A 137 -22.26 7.75 -13.06
C ILE A 137 -22.74 8.05 -14.49
N GLN A 138 -23.83 8.80 -14.65
CA GLN A 138 -24.37 9.19 -15.95
C GLN A 138 -23.29 9.86 -16.82
N LYS A 139 -22.54 10.83 -16.27
CA LYS A 139 -21.50 11.54 -17.03
C LYS A 139 -20.36 10.61 -17.47
N LEU A 140 -20.02 9.58 -16.68
CA LEU A 140 -19.05 8.55 -17.04
C LEU A 140 -19.57 7.60 -18.14
N VAL A 141 -20.86 7.30 -18.14
CA VAL A 141 -21.52 6.49 -19.19
C VAL A 141 -21.58 7.27 -20.52
N GLU A 142 -22.01 8.53 -20.48
CA GLU A 142 -22.05 9.44 -21.65
C GLU A 142 -20.69 9.55 -22.35
N HIS A 143 -19.61 9.64 -21.56
CA HIS A 143 -18.22 9.71 -22.06
C HIS A 143 -17.60 8.33 -22.34
N ARG A 144 -18.41 7.24 -22.30
CA ARG A 144 -18.00 5.85 -22.58
C ARG A 144 -16.83 5.38 -21.71
N VAL A 145 -16.74 5.85 -20.47
CA VAL A 145 -15.75 5.39 -19.50
C VAL A 145 -16.07 3.98 -19.04
N ILE A 146 -17.37 3.72 -18.83
CA ILE A 146 -18.00 2.45 -18.40
C ILE A 146 -19.38 2.33 -19.09
N PRO A 147 -19.93 1.11 -19.25
CA PRO A 147 -21.28 0.94 -19.79
C PRO A 147 -22.36 1.26 -18.75
N GLU A 148 -23.58 1.54 -19.23
CA GLU A 148 -24.77 1.69 -18.40
C GLU A 148 -25.04 0.43 -17.58
N GLY A 149 -25.56 0.57 -16.36
CA GLY A 149 -25.81 -0.54 -15.44
C GLY A 149 -24.55 -1.24 -14.90
N PHE A 150 -23.33 -0.76 -15.17
CA PHE A 150 -22.11 -1.35 -14.63
C PHE A 150 -21.98 -1.14 -13.11
N VAL A 151 -22.23 0.08 -12.62
CA VAL A 151 -21.96 0.44 -11.23
C VAL A 151 -23.06 -0.07 -10.30
N ASN A 152 -22.69 -0.88 -9.32
CA ASN A 152 -23.55 -1.24 -8.19
C ASN A 152 -22.90 -1.03 -6.81
N SER A 153 -21.63 -0.59 -6.77
CA SER A 153 -20.93 -0.17 -5.55
C SER A 153 -20.36 1.23 -5.74
N ALA A 154 -20.78 2.16 -4.90
CA ALA A 154 -20.21 3.51 -4.83
C ALA A 154 -19.64 3.74 -3.42
N VAL A 155 -18.34 3.97 -3.32
CA VAL A 155 -17.66 4.22 -2.03
C VAL A 155 -17.00 5.59 -2.02
N ILE A 156 -17.42 6.44 -1.10
CA ILE A 156 -16.81 7.76 -0.89
C ILE A 156 -15.78 7.63 0.24
N ASN A 157 -14.51 7.90 -0.05
CA ASN A 157 -13.49 8.07 0.98
C ASN A 157 -13.25 9.57 1.18
N ASP A 158 -13.45 10.09 2.39
CA ASP A 158 -13.13 11.47 2.77
C ASP A 158 -11.89 11.47 3.68
N TYR A 159 -10.84 12.18 3.27
CA TYR A 159 -9.53 12.22 3.92
C TYR A 159 -9.28 13.59 4.55
N GLN A 160 -8.86 13.58 5.81
CA GLN A 160 -8.31 14.74 6.50
C GLN A 160 -6.82 14.94 6.14
N PRO A 161 -6.23 16.12 6.36
CA PRO A 161 -4.80 16.37 6.18
C PRO A 161 -3.93 15.31 6.89
N GLY A 162 -2.92 14.78 6.21
CA GLY A 162 -2.10 13.65 6.69
C GLY A 162 -2.78 12.28 6.61
N GLY A 163 -4.03 12.21 6.16
CA GLY A 163 -4.75 10.97 5.90
C GLY A 163 -4.08 10.11 4.82
N CYS A 164 -4.29 8.81 4.87
CA CYS A 164 -3.62 7.85 3.99
C CYS A 164 -4.46 6.60 3.74
N ILE A 165 -4.03 5.79 2.77
CA ILE A 165 -4.46 4.40 2.65
C ILE A 165 -3.20 3.54 2.45
N VAL A 166 -3.08 2.50 3.28
CA VAL A 166 -1.99 1.52 3.23
C VAL A 166 -2.04 0.77 1.89
N SER A 167 -0.90 0.27 1.43
CA SER A 167 -0.82 -0.56 0.23
C SER A 167 -1.80 -1.73 0.27
N HIS A 168 -2.59 -1.84 -0.79
CA HIS A 168 -3.56 -2.91 -0.98
C HIS A 168 -3.84 -3.11 -2.47
N VAL A 169 -4.53 -4.21 -2.80
CA VAL A 169 -5.16 -4.45 -4.10
C VAL A 169 -6.66 -4.44 -3.87
N ASP A 170 -7.45 -3.88 -4.79
CA ASP A 170 -8.91 -3.94 -4.72
C ASP A 170 -9.37 -5.41 -4.80
N PRO A 171 -10.13 -5.95 -3.81
CA PRO A 171 -10.40 -7.38 -3.68
C PRO A 171 -10.92 -8.03 -4.98
N ILE A 172 -10.07 -8.84 -5.62
CA ILE A 172 -10.34 -9.43 -6.95
C ILE A 172 -11.50 -10.43 -6.95
N HIS A 173 -11.73 -11.07 -5.80
CA HIS A 173 -12.87 -11.97 -5.58
C HIS A 173 -14.17 -11.23 -5.24
N ILE A 174 -14.15 -9.90 -5.07
CA ILE A 174 -15.35 -9.09 -4.81
C ILE A 174 -15.71 -8.22 -6.02
N PHE A 175 -14.73 -7.57 -6.65
CA PHE A 175 -14.98 -6.55 -7.67
C PHE A 175 -14.52 -6.96 -9.07
N GLU A 176 -15.40 -6.79 -10.05
CA GLU A 176 -15.04 -6.79 -11.47
C GLU A 176 -14.16 -5.58 -11.81
N ARG A 177 -13.52 -5.63 -12.98
CA ARG A 177 -12.71 -4.54 -13.54
C ARG A 177 -13.45 -3.92 -14.73
N PRO A 178 -13.26 -2.63 -15.05
CA PRO A 178 -12.32 -1.71 -14.41
C PRO A 178 -12.82 -1.13 -13.08
N ILE A 179 -11.89 -0.65 -12.26
CA ILE A 179 -12.19 0.16 -11.07
C ILE A 179 -12.09 1.63 -11.49
N VAL A 180 -13.16 2.41 -11.25
CA VAL A 180 -13.19 3.85 -11.58
C VAL A 180 -13.13 4.67 -10.31
N SER A 181 -12.34 5.74 -10.32
CA SER A 181 -12.24 6.68 -9.21
C SER A 181 -12.27 8.14 -9.69
N VAL A 182 -12.97 9.00 -8.96
CA VAL A 182 -13.11 10.44 -9.27
C VAL A 182 -12.71 11.26 -8.05
N SER A 183 -11.75 12.17 -8.20
CA SER A 183 -11.16 12.94 -7.08
C SER A 183 -11.79 14.32 -6.91
N PHE A 184 -11.99 14.75 -5.66
CA PHE A 184 -12.67 15.99 -5.26
C PHE A 184 -11.94 16.71 -4.12
N PHE A 185 -12.31 17.97 -3.90
CA PHE A 185 -11.70 18.98 -3.02
C PHE A 185 -10.29 19.41 -3.43
N SER A 186 -9.34 18.48 -3.57
CA SER A 186 -7.91 18.82 -3.78
C SER A 186 -7.13 17.83 -4.63
N ASP A 187 -5.98 18.30 -5.11
CA ASP A 187 -5.00 17.51 -5.88
C ASP A 187 -4.15 16.64 -4.95
N SER A 188 -3.86 15.40 -5.36
CA SER A 188 -3.01 14.46 -4.62
C SER A 188 -2.28 13.50 -5.56
N ALA A 189 -1.71 12.42 -5.03
CA ALA A 189 -1.06 11.35 -5.78
C ALA A 189 -1.54 9.96 -5.34
N LEU A 190 -1.82 9.09 -6.32
CA LEU A 190 -2.02 7.67 -6.14
C LEU A 190 -0.71 6.96 -6.44
N CYS A 191 -0.13 6.30 -5.44
CA CYS A 191 1.16 5.62 -5.56
C CYS A 191 0.97 4.12 -5.79
N PHE A 192 1.80 3.51 -6.62
CA PHE A 192 1.81 2.06 -6.92
C PHE A 192 3.13 1.42 -6.50
N GLY A 193 3.09 0.19 -5.99
CA GLY A 193 4.27 -0.58 -5.57
C GLY A 193 4.92 -0.11 -4.27
N CYS A 194 4.24 0.68 -3.45
CA CYS A 194 4.76 1.13 -2.16
C CYS A 194 4.77 0.00 -1.11
N LYS A 195 5.89 -0.13 -0.39
CA LYS A 195 6.00 -0.94 0.83
C LYS A 195 5.86 -0.02 2.04
N PHE A 196 4.93 -0.33 2.93
CA PHE A 196 4.78 0.37 4.21
C PHE A 196 5.63 -0.35 5.26
N GLN A 197 6.45 0.42 5.98
CA GLN A 197 7.10 -0.03 7.20
C GLN A 197 6.39 0.66 8.37
N PHE A 198 6.05 -0.11 9.39
CA PHE A 198 5.41 0.41 10.60
C PHE A 198 6.44 0.50 11.74
N LYS A 199 6.34 1.58 12.54
CA LYS A 199 7.23 1.95 13.67
C LYS A 199 8.65 2.41 13.28
N PRO A 200 8.85 3.69 12.88
CA PRO A 200 7.81 4.68 12.56
C PRO A 200 7.15 4.38 11.21
N ILE A 201 6.03 5.03 10.90
CA ILE A 201 5.42 4.90 9.58
C ILE A 201 6.38 5.46 8.53
N ARG A 202 6.91 4.59 7.67
CA ARG A 202 7.71 4.94 6.50
C ARG A 202 7.08 4.28 5.27
N VAL A 203 7.18 4.94 4.14
CA VAL A 203 6.75 4.41 2.84
C VAL A 203 7.97 4.39 1.92
N SER A 204 8.21 3.27 1.26
CA SER A 204 9.22 3.18 0.21
C SER A 204 8.90 4.14 -0.93
N GLU A 205 9.88 4.42 -1.78
CA GLU A 205 9.56 4.99 -3.08
C GLU A 205 8.54 4.10 -3.82
N PRO A 206 7.57 4.70 -4.53
CA PRO A 206 6.70 3.96 -5.42
C PRO A 206 7.45 3.52 -6.69
N VAL A 207 6.91 2.50 -7.35
CA VAL A 207 7.20 2.18 -8.75
C VAL A 207 6.64 3.28 -9.66
N LEU A 208 5.42 3.74 -9.38
CA LEU A 208 4.78 4.85 -10.08
C LEU A 208 4.02 5.76 -9.10
N SER A 209 4.20 7.07 -9.21
CA SER A 209 3.33 8.06 -8.57
C SER A 209 2.47 8.72 -9.65
N LEU A 210 1.15 8.54 -9.57
CA LEU A 210 0.16 9.08 -10.49
C LEU A 210 -0.52 10.31 -9.86
N PRO A 211 -0.32 11.53 -10.39
CA PRO A 211 -1.07 12.70 -9.94
C PRO A 211 -2.58 12.51 -10.17
N VAL A 212 -3.38 12.67 -9.13
CA VAL A 212 -4.85 12.57 -9.16
C VAL A 212 -5.43 13.92 -8.74
N ARG A 213 -5.80 14.72 -9.73
CA ARG A 213 -6.26 16.11 -9.56
C ARG A 213 -7.76 16.19 -9.27
N ARG A 214 -8.22 17.30 -8.68
CA ARG A 214 -9.66 17.61 -8.56
C ARG A 214 -10.34 17.53 -9.93
N GLY A 215 -11.47 16.81 -10.01
CA GLY A 215 -12.21 16.55 -11.25
C GLY A 215 -11.59 15.54 -12.22
N SER A 216 -10.45 14.93 -11.87
CA SER A 216 -9.87 13.84 -12.66
C SER A 216 -10.55 12.50 -12.37
N VAL A 217 -10.78 11.76 -13.44
CA VAL A 217 -11.25 10.37 -13.45
C VAL A 217 -10.06 9.48 -13.72
N THR A 218 -9.81 8.51 -12.84
CA THR A 218 -8.76 7.50 -13.00
C THR A 218 -9.42 6.11 -13.06
N VAL A 219 -9.13 5.40 -14.14
CA VAL A 219 -9.62 4.04 -14.42
C VAL A 219 -8.46 3.07 -14.31
N LEU A 220 -8.60 2.03 -13.49
CA LEU A 220 -7.61 0.98 -13.28
C LEU A 220 -8.11 -0.36 -13.84
N SER A 221 -7.24 -1.05 -14.58
CA SER A 221 -7.47 -2.38 -15.15
C SER A 221 -6.16 -3.15 -15.32
N GLY A 222 -6.26 -4.49 -15.48
CA GLY A 222 -5.10 -5.35 -15.71
C GLY A 222 -4.01 -5.16 -14.66
N TYR A 223 -2.75 -5.04 -15.10
CA TYR A 223 -1.59 -4.95 -14.20
C TYR A 223 -1.73 -3.91 -13.07
N ALA A 224 -2.33 -2.75 -13.34
CA ALA A 224 -2.52 -1.68 -12.35
C ALA A 224 -3.62 -1.95 -11.32
N ALA A 225 -4.54 -2.89 -11.61
CA ALA A 225 -5.64 -3.29 -10.73
C ALA A 225 -5.40 -4.64 -10.03
N ASP A 226 -4.54 -5.49 -10.60
CA ASP A 226 -4.47 -6.91 -10.26
C ASP A 226 -3.09 -7.35 -9.75
N GLU A 227 -2.02 -6.88 -10.38
CA GLU A 227 -0.65 -7.39 -10.17
C GLU A 227 0.20 -6.52 -9.22
N ILE A 228 -0.21 -5.28 -8.96
CA ILE A 228 0.52 -4.35 -8.08
C ILE A 228 -0.40 -3.72 -7.02
N THR A 229 0.15 -3.49 -5.83
CA THR A 229 -0.52 -2.73 -4.78
C THR A 229 -0.54 -1.24 -5.08
N HIS A 230 -1.59 -0.56 -4.62
CA HIS A 230 -1.68 0.90 -4.65
C HIS A 230 -1.98 1.49 -3.26
N CYS A 231 -1.57 2.74 -3.06
CA CYS A 231 -1.67 3.45 -1.79
C CYS A 231 -1.78 4.97 -1.98
N ILE A 232 -2.10 5.69 -0.90
CA ILE A 232 -1.94 7.15 -0.82
C ILE A 232 -1.08 7.42 0.42
N ARG A 233 -0.01 8.19 0.27
CA ARG A 233 0.95 8.45 1.35
C ARG A 233 0.52 9.69 2.15
N PRO A 234 0.75 9.76 3.47
CA PRO A 234 0.35 10.91 4.29
C PRO A 234 0.80 12.27 3.75
N GLN A 235 2.01 12.34 3.18
CA GLN A 235 2.58 13.58 2.62
C GLN A 235 1.91 14.06 1.32
N ASP A 236 1.13 13.20 0.66
CA ASP A 236 0.41 13.53 -0.57
C ASP A 236 -1.01 14.08 -0.28
N ILE A 237 -1.47 14.06 0.98
CA ILE A 237 -2.75 14.62 1.44
C ILE A 237 -2.46 15.81 2.35
N LYS A 238 -2.27 16.99 1.75
CA LYS A 238 -1.88 18.22 2.46
C LYS A 238 -3.08 19.01 3.00
N GLU A 239 -4.22 18.83 2.37
CA GLU A 239 -5.51 19.45 2.67
C GLU A 239 -6.61 18.39 2.56
N ARG A 240 -7.88 18.73 2.82
CA ARG A 240 -8.99 17.77 2.71
C ARG A 240 -9.10 17.26 1.27
N ARG A 241 -9.28 15.95 1.11
CA ARG A 241 -9.51 15.32 -0.20
C ARG A 241 -10.62 14.28 -0.09
N ALA A 242 -11.53 14.26 -1.06
CA ALA A 242 -12.44 13.13 -1.23
C ALA A 242 -12.19 12.38 -2.53
N VAL A 243 -12.60 11.12 -2.59
CA VAL A 243 -12.64 10.32 -3.82
C VAL A 243 -13.88 9.45 -3.81
N ILE A 244 -14.64 9.46 -4.90
CA ILE A 244 -15.73 8.52 -5.15
C ILE A 244 -15.16 7.37 -5.97
N ILE A 245 -15.29 6.15 -5.48
CA ILE A 245 -14.85 4.90 -6.13
C ILE A 245 -16.09 4.16 -6.60
N LEU A 246 -16.18 3.93 -7.91
CA LEU A 246 -17.31 3.30 -8.59
C LEU A 246 -16.85 1.96 -9.15
N ARG A 247 -17.52 0.89 -8.73
CA ARG A 247 -17.18 -0.51 -9.05
C ARG A 247 -18.44 -1.33 -9.30
N LYS A 248 -18.22 -2.50 -9.89
CA LYS A 248 -19.20 -3.58 -10.01
C LYS A 248 -18.78 -4.75 -9.13
N THR A 249 -19.66 -5.26 -8.28
CA THR A 249 -19.44 -6.52 -7.58
C THR A 249 -19.61 -7.70 -8.52
N ARG A 250 -18.82 -8.77 -8.31
CA ARG A 250 -18.96 -10.02 -9.07
C ARG A 250 -20.22 -10.77 -8.62
N LEU A 251 -20.84 -11.50 -9.55
CA LEU A 251 -22.00 -12.35 -9.25
C LEU A 251 -21.68 -13.50 -8.27
N ASP A 252 -20.43 -13.97 -8.26
CA ASP A 252 -19.89 -15.00 -7.37
C ASP A 252 -19.16 -14.43 -6.13
N ALA A 253 -19.25 -13.11 -5.89
CA ALA A 253 -18.60 -12.46 -4.77
C ALA A 253 -19.10 -13.04 -3.43
N PRO A 254 -18.23 -13.61 -2.59
CA PRO A 254 -18.66 -14.30 -1.38
C PRO A 254 -19.25 -13.31 -0.37
N ARG A 255 -20.40 -13.70 0.17
CA ARG A 255 -21.31 -12.86 0.96
C ARG A 255 -21.33 -13.35 2.41
N LEU A 256 -21.59 -12.45 3.36
CA LEU A 256 -21.97 -12.87 4.71
C LEU A 256 -23.40 -13.40 4.67
N GLU A 257 -23.64 -14.48 5.41
CA GLU A 257 -24.99 -15.03 5.59
C GLU A 257 -25.88 -14.01 6.31
N THR A 258 -27.11 -13.83 5.82
CA THR A 258 -28.12 -13.05 6.53
C THR A 258 -28.40 -13.73 7.88
N LYS A 259 -28.43 -12.95 8.98
CA LYS A 259 -28.84 -13.45 10.29
C LYS A 259 -30.34 -13.76 10.28
N SER A 260 -30.72 -14.92 9.76
CA SER A 260 -32.11 -15.38 9.77
C SER A 260 -32.62 -15.44 11.21
N LEU A 261 -33.64 -14.63 11.51
CA LEU A 261 -34.38 -14.67 12.79
C LEU A 261 -35.31 -15.89 12.87
N SER A 262 -34.83 -17.06 12.42
CA SER A 262 -35.55 -18.33 12.37
C SER A 262 -34.85 -19.40 13.21
N SER A 263 -34.54 -19.05 14.46
CA SER A 263 -34.14 -20.02 15.51
C SER A 263 -35.27 -20.24 16.52
N SER A 264 -36.47 -20.50 15.99
CA SER A 264 -37.68 -20.82 16.75
C SER A 264 -38.43 -22.02 16.15
N VAL A 265 -37.68 -23.02 15.68
CA VAL A 265 -38.20 -24.36 15.36
C VAL A 265 -37.45 -25.39 16.22
N LEU A 266 -38.08 -25.79 17.33
CA LEU A 266 -37.65 -26.92 18.14
C LEU A 266 -37.95 -28.23 17.38
N PRO A 267 -37.01 -29.18 17.30
CA PRO A 267 -37.35 -30.56 16.92
C PRO A 267 -38.19 -31.22 18.02
N PRO A 268 -39.11 -32.14 17.68
CA PRO A 268 -40.00 -32.77 18.65
C PRO A 268 -39.26 -33.72 19.60
N SER A 269 -39.80 -33.80 20.82
CA SER A 269 -39.33 -34.66 21.90
C SER A 269 -39.33 -36.15 21.55
N TYR A 270 -38.23 -36.84 21.85
CA TYR A 270 -38.27 -38.26 22.21
C TYR A 270 -37.95 -38.41 23.70
N ALA A 271 -38.96 -38.78 24.48
CA ALA A 271 -38.79 -39.16 25.87
C ALA A 271 -38.22 -40.59 25.96
N SER A 272 -37.28 -40.80 26.88
CA SER A 272 -36.95 -42.12 27.43
C SER A 272 -36.25 -41.95 28.77
N ASP A 273 -36.94 -42.33 29.84
CA ASP A 273 -36.40 -42.35 31.19
C ASP A 273 -35.17 -43.24 31.33
N ARG A 274 -34.12 -42.73 31.97
CA ARG A 274 -33.29 -43.51 32.92
C ARG A 274 -32.84 -42.64 34.09
N LEU A 275 -33.34 -42.96 35.28
CA LEU A 275 -32.91 -42.42 36.56
C LEU A 275 -31.48 -42.88 36.89
N SER A 276 -30.63 -41.97 37.41
CA SER A 276 -29.82 -42.16 38.64
C SER A 276 -28.70 -41.10 38.78
N GLY A 277 -28.53 -40.55 39.99
CA GLY A 277 -27.19 -40.24 40.51
C GLY A 277 -26.71 -38.77 40.56
N ASN A 278 -27.00 -38.12 41.70
CA ASN A 278 -26.12 -37.16 42.40
C ASN A 278 -25.72 -35.81 41.77
N ASN A 279 -26.42 -34.76 42.25
CA ASN A 279 -25.89 -33.49 42.77
C ASN A 279 -24.36 -33.26 42.70
N ARG A 280 -23.95 -32.19 41.98
CA ARG A 280 -23.21 -31.04 42.55
C ARG A 280 -22.93 -29.96 41.50
N ASP A 281 -23.61 -28.82 41.60
CA ASP A 281 -23.28 -27.62 40.82
C ASP A 281 -21.95 -26.99 41.28
N PRO A 282 -20.99 -26.72 40.39
CA PRO A 282 -19.85 -25.88 40.69
C PRO A 282 -20.23 -24.40 40.59
N ALA A 283 -20.52 -23.77 41.75
CA ALA A 283 -20.86 -22.36 41.84
C ALA A 283 -19.82 -21.44 41.16
N LEU A 284 -20.27 -20.64 40.19
CA LEU A 284 -19.45 -19.64 39.50
C LEU A 284 -19.11 -18.49 40.45
N LYS A 285 -17.84 -18.34 40.82
CA LYS A 285 -17.36 -17.25 41.67
C LYS A 285 -17.44 -15.91 40.92
N PRO A 286 -18.06 -14.86 41.49
CA PRO A 286 -18.10 -13.54 40.87
C PRO A 286 -16.70 -12.90 40.89
N LYS A 287 -16.10 -12.69 39.70
CA LYS A 287 -14.85 -11.92 39.58
C LYS A 287 -15.14 -10.42 39.80
N ARG A 288 -14.86 -9.94 41.02
CA ARG A 288 -14.82 -8.51 41.36
C ARG A 288 -14.03 -7.71 40.33
N SER A 289 -14.70 -6.81 39.62
CA SER A 289 -14.08 -5.77 38.80
C SER A 289 -13.69 -4.58 39.66
N HIS A 290 -12.40 -4.44 40.00
CA HIS A 290 -11.83 -3.17 40.43
C HIS A 290 -10.32 -3.12 40.17
N ARG A 291 -9.95 -2.80 38.93
CA ARG A 291 -8.70 -2.10 38.65
C ARG A 291 -9.06 -0.67 38.32
N LYS A 292 -8.55 0.28 39.11
CA LYS A 292 -8.64 1.71 38.76
C LYS A 292 -7.94 1.89 37.42
N ALA A 293 -8.54 2.68 36.53
CA ALA A 293 -7.89 3.04 35.27
C ALA A 293 -6.62 3.87 35.57
N ASP A 294 -5.54 3.56 34.87
CA ASP A 294 -4.32 4.35 34.89
C ASP A 294 -4.62 5.68 34.16
N PRO A 295 -4.46 6.85 34.83
CA PRO A 295 -4.86 8.13 34.25
C PRO A 295 -4.06 8.52 32.99
N ASP A 296 -2.90 7.89 32.74
CA ASP A 296 -2.07 8.17 31.55
C ASP A 296 -2.33 7.19 30.39
N ALA A 297 -3.27 6.25 30.54
CA ALA A 297 -3.64 5.29 29.48
C ALA A 297 -4.28 5.95 28.23
N ALA A 298 -4.60 7.25 28.28
CA ALA A 298 -5.14 8.03 27.18
C ALA A 298 -4.07 8.60 26.23
N HIS A 299 -2.81 8.73 26.65
CA HIS A 299 -1.74 9.32 25.83
C HIS A 299 -0.81 8.32 25.14
N ARG A 300 -1.04 7.01 25.32
CA ARG A 300 -0.28 5.99 24.59
C ARG A 300 -0.94 5.70 23.24
N PRO A 301 -0.27 5.95 22.09
CA PRO A 301 -0.84 5.64 20.78
C PRO A 301 -1.11 4.13 20.68
N ARG A 302 -2.38 3.75 20.52
CA ARG A 302 -2.81 2.35 20.32
C ARG A 302 -2.46 1.92 18.91
N ILE A 303 -1.25 1.39 18.77
CA ILE A 303 -0.76 0.77 17.54
C ILE A 303 -1.62 -0.43 17.16
N LEU A 304 -2.04 -0.51 15.91
CA LEU A 304 -2.81 -1.61 15.34
C LEU A 304 -1.98 -2.91 15.36
N GLU A 305 -2.58 -4.02 15.78
CA GLU A 305 -1.91 -5.33 15.77
C GLU A 305 -1.83 -6.00 14.38
N MET A 306 -2.10 -5.25 13.31
CA MET A 306 -1.80 -5.70 11.94
C MET A 306 -0.27 -5.76 11.71
N ASP A 307 0.50 -4.88 12.36
CA ASP A 307 1.95 -4.70 12.18
C ASP A 307 2.85 -5.90 12.56
N LYS A 308 2.31 -6.98 13.15
CA LYS A 308 3.14 -8.06 13.73
C LYS A 308 3.40 -9.24 12.80
N GLU A 309 2.45 -9.60 11.93
CA GLU A 309 2.49 -10.89 11.22
C GLU A 309 3.02 -10.78 9.79
N GLU A 310 2.73 -9.68 9.09
CA GLU A 310 3.30 -9.41 7.75
C GLU A 310 4.84 -9.36 7.81
N ASN A 311 5.38 -8.78 8.89
CA ASN A 311 6.81 -8.64 9.15
C ASN A 311 7.52 -9.97 9.56
N ARG A 312 6.78 -11.08 9.73
CA ARG A 312 7.37 -12.42 9.91
C ARG A 312 7.51 -13.18 8.60
N ARG A 313 6.59 -12.97 7.64
CA ARG A 313 6.59 -13.69 6.36
C ARG A 313 7.68 -13.22 5.39
N SER A 314 8.15 -11.98 5.55
CA SER A 314 9.26 -11.39 4.79
C SER A 314 10.64 -12.02 5.08
N VAL A 315 10.77 -12.90 6.07
CA VAL A 315 12.06 -13.45 6.54
C VAL A 315 12.34 -14.89 6.05
N LEU A 316 11.38 -15.57 5.41
CA LEU A 316 11.51 -16.99 5.06
C LEU A 316 11.22 -17.30 3.58
N LEU A 317 12.19 -16.98 2.72
CA LEU A 317 12.44 -17.69 1.46
C LEU A 317 13.95 -18.02 1.38
N PRO A 318 14.38 -19.30 1.36
CA PRO A 318 15.79 -19.65 1.35
C PRO A 318 16.36 -19.62 -0.08
N THR A 319 17.19 -18.61 -0.40
CA THR A 319 18.08 -18.69 -1.56
C THR A 319 19.24 -19.62 -1.25
N HIS A 320 19.37 -20.71 -2.03
CA HIS A 320 20.53 -21.60 -2.02
C HIS A 320 21.83 -20.79 -2.19
N ARG A 321 22.74 -20.83 -1.22
CA ARG A 321 24.13 -20.41 -1.41
C ARG A 321 25.09 -21.59 -1.23
N ARG A 322 25.95 -21.78 -2.23
CA ARG A 322 27.05 -22.74 -2.18
C ARG A 322 28.10 -22.29 -1.15
N ARG A 323 28.85 -23.30 -0.68
CA ARG A 323 29.89 -23.26 0.34
C ARG A 323 31.09 -22.40 -0.08
N GLY A 324 31.58 -21.55 0.82
CA GLY A 324 32.83 -20.80 0.68
C GLY A 324 33.37 -20.47 2.07
N SER A 325 34.38 -21.22 2.52
CA SER A 325 34.98 -21.09 3.85
C SER A 325 36.23 -20.23 3.77
N PHE A 326 36.33 -19.16 4.55
CA PHE A 326 37.59 -18.66 5.11
C PHE A 326 37.35 -17.87 6.39
N SER A 327 38.33 -17.94 7.30
CA SER A 327 38.28 -17.44 8.68
C SER A 327 39.40 -16.43 8.89
N SER A 328 39.11 -15.33 9.59
CA SER A 328 40.00 -14.79 10.64
C SER A 328 39.30 -13.70 11.47
N GLU A 329 39.47 -13.80 12.78
CA GLU A 329 39.16 -12.75 13.75
C GLU A 329 40.27 -11.68 13.76
N ASN A 330 39.96 -10.45 14.20
CA ASN A 330 40.76 -9.73 15.22
C ASN A 330 40.22 -8.32 15.58
N TYR A 331 39.59 -8.25 16.75
CA TYR A 331 39.92 -7.39 17.89
C TYR A 331 40.73 -6.06 17.76
N TRP A 332 40.28 -5.08 18.58
CA TRP A 332 41.02 -3.98 19.27
C TRP A 332 41.00 -2.52 18.75
N ARG A 333 40.19 -1.72 19.49
CA ARG A 333 40.58 -0.51 20.29
C ARG A 333 40.73 0.87 19.62
N LYS A 334 40.01 1.84 20.21
CA LYS A 334 40.26 3.30 20.13
C LYS A 334 41.60 3.69 20.77
N SER A 335 42.26 4.71 20.19
CA SER A 335 43.16 5.67 20.86
C SER A 335 43.05 7.05 20.19
N TYR A 336 43.73 8.05 20.74
CA TYR A 336 43.45 9.49 20.62
C TYR A 336 44.69 10.31 20.18
N GLU A 337 44.41 11.44 19.50
CA GLU A 337 45.07 12.77 19.49
C GLU A 337 46.60 13.00 19.30
N SER A 338 46.89 14.26 18.90
CA SER A 338 48.20 14.93 18.72
C SER A 338 48.95 14.58 17.42
N SER A 339 49.67 15.47 16.70
CA SER A 339 49.91 16.93 16.72
C SER A 339 50.63 17.32 15.40
N GLU A 340 50.92 18.55 14.96
CA GLU A 340 50.54 19.97 15.19
C GLU A 340 51.20 20.79 14.05
N ASP A 341 50.66 21.95 13.60
CA ASP A 341 51.53 23.10 13.21
C ASP A 341 50.82 24.47 13.12
N CYS A 342 51.60 25.56 13.19
CA CYS A 342 51.19 26.92 13.56
C CYS A 342 51.25 27.97 12.43
N SER A 343 50.51 29.09 12.59
CA SER A 343 51.07 30.46 12.46
C SER A 343 50.13 31.57 12.96
N GLU A 344 50.75 32.61 13.53
CA GLU A 344 50.22 33.68 14.38
C GLU A 344 49.37 34.78 13.72
N ALA A 345 48.55 35.50 14.52
CA ALA A 345 48.64 36.97 14.68
C ALA A 345 47.73 37.53 15.81
N ALA A 346 48.26 38.48 16.58
CA ALA A 346 47.77 39.02 17.87
C ALA A 346 46.46 39.85 17.89
N GLY A 347 45.82 39.96 19.08
CA GLY A 347 44.83 41.03 19.39
C GLY A 347 43.84 40.78 20.54
N SER A 348 44.15 41.23 21.77
CA SER A 348 43.31 41.11 23.01
C SER A 348 42.58 42.43 23.37
N PRO A 349 41.65 42.50 24.35
CA PRO A 349 40.65 41.52 24.83
C PRO A 349 39.23 42.11 25.16
N ALA A 350 38.31 41.21 25.56
CA ALA A 350 37.21 41.41 26.52
C ALA A 350 35.93 42.24 26.18
N ARG A 351 34.78 41.54 26.12
CA ARG A 351 33.66 41.72 27.08
C ARG A 351 32.66 40.56 27.06
N LYS A 352 32.26 40.07 28.24
CA LYS A 352 31.13 39.13 28.42
C LYS A 352 29.82 39.94 28.48
N VAL A 353 28.82 39.60 27.66
CA VAL A 353 27.41 39.89 27.97
C VAL A 353 26.58 38.65 27.72
N LYS A 354 25.80 38.27 28.73
CA LYS A 354 24.89 37.13 28.75
C LYS A 354 23.47 37.70 28.71
N MET A 355 22.73 37.48 27.61
CA MET A 355 21.29 37.78 27.58
C MET A 355 20.47 36.54 27.24
N ARG A 356 19.30 36.49 27.89
CA ARG A 356 18.32 35.42 27.90
C ARG A 356 16.95 36.09 27.96
N ARG A 357 15.92 35.38 27.49
CA ARG A 357 14.50 35.78 27.36
C ARG A 357 14.21 36.52 26.04
N HIS A 358 13.01 36.42 25.48
CA HIS A 358 11.79 35.78 26.02
C HIS A 358 11.40 34.48 25.33
#